data_AF-A0A124IJZ2-F1
#
_entry.id   AF-A0A124IJZ2-F1
#
_cell.length_a   1.000
_cell.length_b   1.000
_cell.length_c   1.000
_cell.angle_alpha   90.00
_cell.angle_beta   90.00
_cell.angle_gamma   90.00
#
_symmetry.space_group_name_H-M   'P 1'
#
loop_
_entity.id
_entity.type
_entity.pdbx_description
1 polymer ?
#
loop_
_entity_poly.entity_id
_entity_poly.type
_entity_poly.pdbx_seq_one_letter_code
_entity_poly.pdbx_strand_id
1 'polypeptide(L)'
;MNIERLSKIMSNPMADMEKKTAPAEGFGNTLMNVINDVNKAQTDSAKAIEGFVSGEGIELHEVMLAGEKAKTSLDLLMEIRNKTLDMYKELTRIPL
;
A
#
# COMPACT_ATOMS: atom_id res chain seq x y z
N MET A 1 -43.34 17.67 -32.82
CA MET A 1 -42.56 16.90 -31.83
C MET A 1 -41.08 16.85 -32.26
N ASN A 2 -40.42 18.01 -32.35
CA ASN A 2 -39.03 18.12 -32.85
C ASN A 2 -38.17 19.08 -32.00
N ILE A 3 -38.57 19.34 -30.74
CA ILE A 3 -37.85 20.22 -29.82
C ILE A 3 -36.84 19.47 -28.92
N GLU A 4 -36.87 18.13 -28.90
CA GLU A 4 -35.92 17.32 -28.11
C GLU A 4 -34.53 17.22 -28.75
N ARG A 5 -34.41 17.44 -30.08
CA ARG A 5 -33.12 17.35 -30.78
C ARG A 5 -32.26 18.61 -30.64
N LEU A 6 -32.84 19.73 -30.19
CA LEU A 6 -32.13 21.01 -30.03
C LEU A 6 -31.48 21.15 -28.63
N SER A 7 -31.99 20.43 -27.62
CA SER A 7 -31.36 20.33 -26.29
C SER A 7 -30.01 19.59 -26.34
N LYS A 8 -29.88 18.61 -27.25
CA LYS A 8 -28.68 17.76 -27.36
C LYS A 8 -27.48 18.43 -28.03
N ILE A 9 -27.63 19.66 -28.53
CA ILE A 9 -26.53 20.45 -29.14
C ILE A 9 -25.93 21.42 -28.10
N MET A 10 -26.57 21.61 -26.95
CA MET A 10 -26.05 22.40 -25.81
C MET A 10 -25.51 21.52 -24.67
N SER A 11 -25.24 20.23 -24.90
CA SER A 11 -24.44 19.44 -23.96
C SER A 11 -22.99 19.94 -24.02
N ASN A 12 -22.68 20.82 -23.07
CA ASN A 12 -21.37 21.36 -22.78
C ASN A 12 -20.31 20.23 -22.77
N PRO A 13 -19.30 20.25 -23.66
CA PRO A 13 -18.24 19.24 -23.69
C PRO A 13 -17.35 19.25 -22.44
N MET A 14 -17.64 20.11 -21.46
CA MET A 14 -16.93 20.17 -20.17
C MET A 14 -17.60 19.35 -19.06
N ALA A 15 -18.72 18.65 -19.31
CA ALA A 15 -19.32 17.75 -18.33
C ALA A 15 -18.57 16.40 -18.19
N ASP A 16 -17.79 16.01 -19.21
CA ASP A 16 -16.96 14.79 -19.17
C ASP A 16 -15.56 15.03 -18.56
N MET A 17 -15.31 16.23 -18.01
CA MET A 17 -14.11 16.53 -17.22
C MET A 17 -14.37 16.51 -15.71
N GLU A 18 -15.40 15.83 -15.22
CA GLU A 18 -15.30 15.17 -13.90
C GLU A 18 -14.42 13.93 -14.05
N LYS A 19 -13.15 14.17 -14.38
CA LYS A 19 -12.07 13.20 -14.22
C LYS A 19 -12.04 12.90 -12.73
N LYS A 20 -12.73 11.83 -12.35
CA LYS A 20 -12.69 11.10 -11.09
C LYS A 20 -11.29 11.25 -10.50
N THR A 21 -11.09 12.28 -9.69
CA THR A 21 -9.95 12.38 -8.82
C THR A 21 -10.23 11.28 -7.81
N ALA A 22 -9.74 10.08 -8.11
CA ALA A 22 -9.61 9.06 -7.09
C ALA A 22 -9.04 9.79 -5.87
N PRO A 23 -9.72 9.77 -4.71
CA PRO A 23 -9.22 10.45 -3.53
C PRO A 23 -7.77 10.00 -3.38
N ALA A 24 -6.84 10.96 -3.39
CA ALA A 24 -5.42 10.65 -3.24
C ALA A 24 -5.32 9.71 -2.05
N GLU A 25 -4.88 8.46 -2.27
CA GLU A 25 -4.77 7.50 -1.20
C GLU A 25 -3.90 8.13 -0.12
N GLY A 26 -4.52 8.43 1.02
CA GLY A 26 -3.82 9.12 2.09
C GLY A 26 -2.60 8.31 2.52
N PHE A 27 -1.55 8.98 2.97
CA PHE A 27 -0.35 8.32 3.50
C PHE A 27 -0.68 7.21 4.52
N GLY A 28 -1.74 7.36 5.32
CA GLY A 28 -2.23 6.32 6.23
C GLY A 28 -2.67 5.03 5.54
N ASN A 29 -3.33 5.11 4.38
CA ASN A 29 -3.70 3.92 3.59
C ASN A 29 -2.46 3.23 3.03
N THR A 30 -1.51 4.01 2.49
CA THR A 30 -0.22 3.47 2.02
C THR A 30 0.54 2.78 3.15
N LEU A 31 0.62 3.39 4.33
CA LEU A 31 1.26 2.81 5.50
C LEU A 31 0.57 1.52 5.95
N MET A 32 -0.77 1.51 5.95
CA MET A 32 -1.55 0.30 6.27
C MET A 32 -1.27 -0.83 5.28
N ASN A 33 -1.17 -0.52 3.98
CA ASN A 33 -0.82 -1.50 2.95
C ASN A 33 0.58 -2.07 3.19
N VAL A 34 1.57 -1.22 3.49
CA VAL A 34 2.94 -1.66 3.82
C VAL A 34 2.95 -2.58 5.05
N ILE A 35 2.18 -2.25 6.10
CA ILE A 35 2.07 -3.11 7.29
C ILE A 35 1.49 -4.48 6.92
N ASN A 36 0.44 -4.51 6.10
CA ASN A 36 -0.17 -5.75 5.62
C ASN A 36 0.82 -6.56 4.77
N ASP A 37 1.61 -5.90 3.92
CA ASP A 37 2.63 -6.55 3.08
C ASP A 37 3.74 -7.17 3.92
N VAL A 38 4.19 -6.47 4.98
CA VAL A 38 5.18 -7.01 5.93
C VAL A 38 4.61 -8.22 6.68
N ASN A 39 3.36 -8.14 7.14
CA ASN A 39 2.70 -9.26 7.81
C ASN A 39 2.57 -10.48 6.88
N LYS A 40 2.20 -10.23 5.62
CA LYS A 40 2.14 -11.27 4.60
C LYS A 40 3.51 -11.88 4.36
N ALA A 41 4.56 -11.08 4.22
CA ALA A 41 5.93 -11.57 4.04
C ALA A 41 6.40 -12.45 5.22
N GLN A 42 6.07 -12.07 6.47
CA GLN A 42 6.36 -12.88 7.65
C GLN A 42 5.61 -14.22 7.62
N THR A 43 4.32 -14.18 7.27
CA THR A 43 3.49 -15.40 7.17
C THR A 43 3.99 -16.32 6.06
N ASP A 44 4.35 -15.76 4.91
CA ASP A 44 4.89 -16.51 3.77
C ASP A 44 6.24 -17.15 4.14
N SER A 45 7.10 -16.44 4.88
CA SER A 45 8.35 -17.00 5.43
C SER A 45 8.10 -18.14 6.41
N ALA A 46 7.14 -18.00 7.33
CA ALA A 46 6.79 -19.05 8.28
C ALA A 46 6.28 -20.31 7.57
N LYS A 47 5.43 -20.14 6.54
CA LYS A 47 4.96 -21.25 5.71
C LYS A 47 6.08 -21.92 4.92
N ALA A 48 7.03 -21.15 4.39
CA ALA A 48 8.18 -21.69 3.68
C ALA A 48 9.05 -22.54 4.63
N ILE A 49 9.25 -22.08 5.87
CA ILE A 49 9.96 -22.86 6.91
C ILE A 49 9.19 -24.15 7.22
N GLU A 50 7.88 -24.06 7.41
CA GLU A 50 7.04 -25.22 7.71
C GLU A 50 7.09 -26.26 6.58
N GLY A 51 6.90 -25.84 5.33
CA GLY A 51 6.96 -26.72 4.16
C GLY A 51 8.34 -27.34 3.92
N PHE A 52 9.42 -26.63 4.27
CA PHE A 52 10.77 -27.19 4.25
C PHE A 52 10.96 -28.26 5.32
N VAL A 53 10.49 -28.03 6.54
CA VAL A 53 10.61 -28.98 7.65
C VAL A 53 9.69 -30.19 7.46
N SER A 54 8.50 -30.01 6.86
CA SER A 54 7.56 -31.09 6.57
C SER A 54 7.96 -31.94 5.36
N GLY A 55 8.96 -31.51 4.58
CA GLY A 55 9.43 -32.22 3.40
C GLY A 55 8.54 -32.04 2.17
N GLU A 56 7.76 -30.96 2.10
CA GLU A 56 6.85 -30.63 0.98
C GLU A 56 7.59 -30.20 -0.31
N GLY A 57 8.91 -30.39 -0.39
CA GLY A 57 9.71 -30.08 -1.58
C GLY A 57 10.05 -28.60 -1.74
N ILE A 58 9.93 -27.80 -0.68
CA ILE A 58 10.49 -26.44 -0.65
C ILE A 58 12.01 -26.56 -0.50
N GLU A 59 12.75 -25.80 -1.30
CA GLU A 59 14.21 -25.80 -1.22
C GLU A 59 14.72 -24.82 -0.16
N LEU A 60 15.85 -25.13 0.47
CA LEU A 60 16.41 -24.30 1.55
C LEU A 60 16.62 -22.83 1.12
N HIS A 61 17.02 -22.61 -0.13
CA HIS A 61 17.26 -21.26 -0.65
C HIS A 61 15.97 -20.43 -0.73
N GLU A 62 14.81 -21.06 -0.99
CA GLU A 62 13.52 -20.37 -1.03
C GLU A 62 13.11 -19.91 0.37
N VAL A 63 13.35 -20.75 1.39
CA VAL A 63 13.15 -20.39 2.80
C VAL A 63 14.04 -19.22 3.20
N MET A 64 15.31 -19.26 2.82
CA MET A 64 16.26 -18.18 3.09
C MET A 64 15.82 -16.87 2.41
N LEU A 65 15.39 -16.93 1.14
CA LEU A 65 14.90 -15.77 0.40
C LEU A 65 13.63 -15.20 1.03
N ALA A 66 12.68 -16.05 1.41
CA ALA A 66 11.45 -15.63 2.07
C ALA A 66 11.74 -14.97 3.43
N GLY A 67 12.66 -15.55 4.21
CA GLY A 67 13.12 -14.99 5.48
C GLY A 67 13.80 -13.64 5.32
N GLU A 68 14.73 -13.51 4.37
CA GLU A 68 15.46 -12.26 4.13
C GLU A 68 14.53 -11.15 3.65
N LYS A 69 13.56 -11.49 2.79
CA LYS A 69 12.52 -10.57 2.34
C LYS A 69 11.67 -10.07 3.51
N ALA A 70 11.23 -10.97 4.39
CA ALA A 70 10.44 -10.61 5.56
C ALA A 70 11.21 -9.70 6.51
N LYS A 71 12.49 -10.02 6.74
CA LYS A 71 13.40 -9.21 7.56
C LYS A 71 13.63 -7.81 7.00
N THR A 72 14.07 -7.72 5.74
CA THR A 72 14.34 -6.42 5.09
C THR A 72 13.09 -5.53 5.06
N SER A 73 11.92 -6.13 4.80
CA SER A 73 10.65 -5.39 4.79
C SER A 73 10.26 -4.88 6.18
N LEU A 74 10.51 -5.66 7.24
CA LEU A 74 10.30 -5.24 8.61
C LEU A 74 11.24 -4.11 9.01
N ASP A 75 12.52 -4.22 8.66
CA ASP A 75 13.53 -3.18 8.93
C ASP A 75 13.12 -1.85 8.28
N LEU A 76 12.67 -1.89 7.02
CA LEU A 76 12.14 -0.72 6.33
C LEU A 76 10.91 -0.12 7.05
N LEU A 77 9.97 -0.95 7.51
CA LEU A 77 8.80 -0.48 8.25
C LEU A 77 9.20 0.19 9.58
N MET A 78 10.21 -0.34 10.27
CA MET A 78 10.72 0.25 11.50
C MET A 78 11.32 1.63 11.27
N GLU A 79 12.07 1.81 10.19
CA GLU A 79 12.58 3.13 9.79
C GLU A 79 11.46 4.12 9.49
N ILE A 80 10.44 3.69 8.74
CA ILE A 80 9.26 4.52 8.45
C ILE A 80 8.53 4.88 9.75
N ARG A 81 8.35 3.92 10.66
CA ARG A 81 7.72 4.15 11.97
C ARG A 81 8.49 5.19 12.77
N ASN A 82 9.81 5.03 12.89
CA ASN A 82 10.66 5.97 13.62
C ASN A 82 10.58 7.37 13.01
N LYS A 83 10.73 7.48 11.69
CA LYS A 83 10.64 8.76 10.98
C LYS A 83 9.28 9.43 11.13
N THR A 84 8.20 8.66 11.08
CA THR A 84 6.83 9.17 11.26
C THR A 84 6.63 9.72 12.68
N LEU A 85 7.13 9.01 13.70
CA LEU A 85 7.09 9.49 15.08
C LEU A 85 7.92 10.76 15.26
N ASP A 86 9.07 10.86 14.62
CA ASP A 86 9.92 12.04 14.71
C ASP A 86 9.30 13.25 13.98
N MET A 87 8.67 13.04 12.83
CA MET A 87 7.89 14.09 12.16
C MET A 87 6.74 14.60 13.03
N TYR A 88 6.04 13.70 13.73
CA TYR A 88 4.98 14.08 14.66
C TYR A 88 5.52 14.90 15.85
N LYS A 89 6.66 14.48 16.43
CA LYS A 89 7.34 15.25 17.49
C LYS A 89 7.83 16.62 17.02
N GLU A 90 8.27 16.74 15.77
CA GLU A 90 8.74 18.02 15.22
C GLU A 90 7.57 18.98 14.98
N LEU A 91 6.48 18.51 14.37
CA LEU A 91 5.27 19.31 14.16
C LEU A 91 4.68 19.85 15.48
N THR A 92 4.81 19.09 16.58
CA THR A 92 4.34 19.49 17.91
C THR A 92 5.32 20.40 18.65
N ARG A 93 6.59 20.45 18.23
CA ARG A 93 7.63 21.28 18.83
C ARG A 93 7.76 22.67 18.22
N ILE A 94 7.22 22.91 17.02
CA ILE A 94 7.14 24.27 16.49
C ILE A 94 6.21 25.06 17.42
N PRO A 95 6.73 26.01 18.22
CA PRO A 95 5.86 26.88 19.00
C PRO A 95 5.00 27.68 18.01
N LEU A 96 3.70 27.70 18.27
CA LEU A 96 2.77 28.62 17.59
C LEU A 96 3.20 30.08 17.80
#